data_AF-A0A5E4CVP5-F1
#
_entry.id   AF-A0A5E4CVP5-F1
#
_cell.length_a   1.000
_cell.length_b   1.000
_cell.length_c   1.000
_cell.angle_alpha   90.00
_cell.angle_beta   90.00
_cell.angle_gamma   90.00
#
_symmetry.space_group_name_H-M   'P 1'
#
loop_
_entity.id
_entity.type
_entity.pdbx_description
1 polymer ?
#
loop_
_entity_poly.entity_id
_entity_poly.type
_entity_poly.pdbx_seq_one_letter_code
_entity_poly.pdbx_strand_id
1 'polypeptide(L)'
;MKKKGEDTEQMLDYLSAHGQLFKKGFDPLLVEEALEMHQCLEEKMKFLQLMSKFKEAGFELKDIKEVLLLHNNDQDNAFEDVMARAGAS
;
A
#
# COMPACT_ATOMS: atom_id res chain seq x y z
N MET A 1 1.65 -27.83 0.85
CA MET A 1 1.86 -27.33 -0.54
C MET A 1 2.19 -25.85 -0.39
N LYS A 2 3.28 -25.23 -0.85
CA LYS A 2 4.36 -25.55 -1.80
C LYS A 2 5.74 -25.21 -1.18
N LYS A 3 6.79 -25.57 -1.92
CA LYS A 3 8.20 -25.67 -1.55
C LYS A 3 8.88 -24.29 -1.46
N LYS A 4 9.69 -24.09 -0.42
CA LYS A 4 10.86 -23.19 -0.43
C LYS A 4 11.76 -23.61 -1.59
N GLY A 5 11.73 -22.88 -2.71
CA GLY A 5 12.58 -23.19 -3.87
C GLY A 5 12.07 -22.78 -5.26
N GLU A 6 10.88 -22.18 -5.41
CA GLU A 6 10.38 -21.64 -6.70
C GLU A 6 10.48 -20.09 -6.78
N ASP A 7 11.24 -19.45 -5.88
CA ASP A 7 11.06 -18.04 -5.50
C ASP A 7 12.01 -17.03 -6.19
N THR A 8 12.80 -17.43 -7.19
CA THR A 8 13.70 -16.47 -7.85
C THR A 8 12.92 -15.39 -8.59
N GLU A 9 11.80 -15.76 -9.21
CA GLU A 9 10.92 -14.83 -9.93
C GLU A 9 10.17 -13.91 -8.95
N GLN A 10 9.68 -14.45 -7.83
CA GLN A 10 9.03 -13.65 -6.78
C GLN A 10 10.03 -12.71 -6.07
N MET A 11 11.26 -13.17 -5.86
CA MET A 11 12.34 -12.34 -5.31
C MET A 11 12.79 -11.25 -6.30
N LEU A 12 12.83 -11.56 -7.60
CA LEU A 12 13.11 -10.57 -8.66
C LEU A 12 11.97 -9.57 -8.80
N ASP A 13 10.71 -10.00 -8.72
CA ASP A 13 9.55 -9.14 -8.68
C ASP A 13 9.55 -8.27 -7.43
N TYR A 14 9.88 -8.82 -6.26
CA TYR A 14 10.04 -8.07 -5.01
C TYR A 14 11.15 -7.00 -5.14
N LEU A 15 12.33 -7.37 -5.64
CA LEU A 15 13.46 -6.46 -5.84
C LEU A 15 13.15 -5.38 -6.89
N SER A 16 12.44 -5.75 -7.95
CA SER A 16 12.00 -4.83 -9.01
C SER A 16 10.93 -3.87 -8.49
N ALA A 17 9.94 -4.38 -7.76
CA ALA A 17 8.91 -3.60 -7.08
C ALA A 17 9.55 -2.58 -6.14
N HIS A 18 10.37 -3.08 -5.22
CA HIS A 18 11.07 -2.25 -4.24
C HIS A 18 11.96 -1.21 -4.94
N GLY A 19 12.70 -1.60 -5.98
CA GLY A 19 13.54 -0.68 -6.75
C GLY A 19 12.76 0.40 -7.52
N GLN A 20 11.60 0.06 -8.08
CA GLN A 20 10.73 1.01 -8.77
C GLN A 20 10.04 1.96 -7.79
N LEU A 21 9.59 1.45 -6.65
CA LEU A 21 8.95 2.23 -5.59
C LEU A 21 9.94 3.15 -4.91
N PHE A 22 11.16 2.67 -4.64
CA PHE A 22 12.26 3.49 -4.11
C PHE A 22 12.64 4.62 -5.07
N LYS A 23 12.74 4.33 -6.39
CA LYS A 23 13.00 5.37 -7.40
C LYS A 23 11.89 6.42 -7.51
N LYS A 24 10.65 6.05 -7.17
CA LYS A 24 9.52 6.99 -7.12
C LYS A 24 9.51 7.86 -5.85
N GLY A 25 10.44 7.63 -4.92
CA GLY A 25 10.59 8.44 -3.70
C GLY A 25 9.57 8.08 -2.62
N PHE A 26 8.93 6.91 -2.68
CA PHE A 26 8.05 6.46 -1.61
C PHE A 26 8.84 6.16 -0.34
N ASP A 27 8.23 6.44 0.80
CA ASP A 27 8.79 6.15 2.11
C ASP A 27 9.01 4.62 2.24
N PRO A 28 10.23 4.17 2.62
CA PRO A 28 10.53 2.75 2.81
C PRO A 28 9.56 2.00 3.73
N LEU A 29 9.06 2.65 4.79
CA LEU A 29 8.10 2.03 5.72
C LEU A 29 6.76 1.76 5.03
N LEU A 30 6.32 2.66 4.16
CA LEU A 30 5.10 2.47 3.38
C LEU A 30 5.28 1.33 2.37
N VAL A 31 6.45 1.25 1.75
CA VAL A 31 6.82 0.20 0.78
C VAL A 31 6.77 -1.19 1.42
N GLU A 32 7.32 -1.36 2.62
CA GLU A 32 7.25 -2.65 3.36
C GLU A 32 5.80 -3.06 3.64
N GLU A 33 4.97 -2.13 4.12
CA GLU A 33 3.55 -2.39 4.41
C GLU A 33 2.78 -2.87 3.17
N ALA A 34 2.98 -2.21 2.03
CA ALA A 34 2.36 -2.64 0.78
C ALA A 34 2.90 -4.00 0.31
N LEU A 35 4.18 -4.27 0.56
CA LEU A 35 4.80 -5.54 0.21
C LEU A 35 4.19 -6.71 0.99
N GLU A 36 3.78 -6.49 2.24
CA GLU A 36 3.08 -7.48 3.08
C GLU A 36 1.60 -7.66 2.70
N MET A 37 0.89 -6.58 2.36
CA MET A 37 -0.58 -6.62 2.23
C MET A 37 -1.11 -7.12 0.88
N HIS A 38 -0.35 -6.96 -0.21
CA HIS A 38 -0.81 -7.31 -1.56
C HIS A 38 0.12 -8.32 -2.24
N GLN A 39 -0.39 -9.19 -3.10
CA GLN A 39 0.46 -10.12 -3.89
C GLN A 39 0.74 -9.58 -5.29
N CYS A 40 -0.18 -8.79 -5.87
CA CYS A 40 -0.05 -8.21 -7.20
C CYS A 40 0.69 -6.87 -7.18
N LEU A 41 1.64 -6.67 -8.11
CA LEU A 41 2.42 -5.44 -8.24
C LEU A 41 1.55 -4.19 -8.49
N GLU A 42 0.51 -4.32 -9.32
CA GLU A 42 -0.40 -3.20 -9.62
C GLU A 42 -1.18 -2.77 -8.38
N GLU A 43 -1.69 -3.72 -7.61
CA GLU A 43 -2.38 -3.42 -6.35
C GLU A 43 -1.44 -2.80 -5.32
N LYS A 44 -0.20 -3.30 -5.21
CA LYS A 44 0.84 -2.70 -4.36
C LYS A 44 1.11 -1.25 -4.74
N MET A 45 1.29 -0.96 -6.03
CA MET A 45 1.53 0.41 -6.49
C MET A 45 0.35 1.32 -6.20
N LYS A 46 -0.88 0.85 -6.42
CA LYS A 46 -2.10 1.62 -6.14
C LYS A 46 -2.25 1.90 -4.63
N PHE A 47 -2.05 0.89 -3.80
CA PHE A 47 -2.07 1.02 -2.34
C PHE A 47 -1.04 2.06 -1.87
N LEU A 48 0.20 2.01 -2.37
CA LEU A 48 1.26 2.96 -2.00
C LEU A 48 0.97 4.40 -2.43
N GLN A 49 0.44 4.57 -3.64
CA GLN A 49 0.04 5.88 -4.13
C GLN A 49 -1.05 6.49 -3.26
N LEU A 50 -2.08 5.72 -2.93
CA LEU A 50 -3.17 6.19 -2.08
C LEU A 50 -2.73 6.42 -0.63
N MET A 51 -1.92 5.52 -0.08
CA MET A 51 -1.41 5.64 1.29
C MET A 51 -0.52 6.87 1.45
N SER A 52 0.37 7.14 0.49
CA SER A 52 1.21 8.35 0.50
C SER A 52 0.36 9.61 0.38
N LYS A 53 -0.61 9.63 -0.55
CA LYS A 53 -1.52 10.76 -0.76
C LYS A 53 -2.34 11.08 0.51
N PHE A 54 -2.87 10.07 1.17
CA PHE A 54 -3.63 10.27 2.41
C PHE A 54 -2.72 10.66 3.57
N LYS A 55 -1.48 10.14 3.62
CA LYS A 55 -0.51 10.54 4.64
C LYS A 55 -0.09 12.00 4.48
N GLU A 56 0.12 12.46 3.25
CA GLU A 56 0.38 13.87 2.91
C GLU A 56 -0.80 14.79 3.27
N ALA A 57 -2.03 14.28 3.17
CA ALA A 57 -3.23 14.98 3.61
C ALA A 57 -3.37 15.06 5.14
N GLY A 58 -2.49 14.41 5.90
CA GLY A 58 -2.43 14.48 7.36
C GLY A 58 -3.26 13.42 8.09
N PHE A 59 -3.76 12.40 7.41
CA PHE A 59 -4.47 11.31 8.08
C PHE A 59 -3.50 10.36 8.80
N GLU A 60 -4.03 9.70 9.83
CA GLU A 60 -3.28 8.71 10.60
C GLU A 60 -3.07 7.43 9.78
N LEU A 61 -1.84 6.89 9.85
CA LEU A 61 -1.45 5.73 9.02
C LEU A 61 -2.34 4.51 9.30
N LYS A 62 -2.75 4.33 10.55
CA LYS A 62 -3.65 3.26 10.97
C LYS A 62 -5.00 3.33 10.24
N ASP A 63 -5.62 4.50 10.23
CA ASP A 63 -6.94 4.68 9.63
C ASP A 63 -6.86 4.56 8.11
N ILE A 64 -5.81 5.12 7.50
CA ILE A 64 -5.52 4.97 6.06
C ILE A 64 -5.46 3.50 5.67
N LYS A 65 -4.67 2.68 6.38
CA LYS A 65 -4.54 1.24 6.07
C LYS A 65 -5.88 0.52 6.17
N GLU A 66 -6.68 0.83 7.18
CA GLU A 66 -7.97 0.19 7.41
C GLU A 66 -8.96 0.50 6.28
N VAL A 67 -9.09 1.77 5.89
CA VAL A 67 -10.01 2.16 4.81
C VAL A 67 -9.55 1.64 3.44
N LEU A 68 -8.24 1.65 3.16
CA LEU A 68 -7.71 1.14 1.89
C LEU A 68 -7.93 -0.37 1.76
N LEU A 69 -7.80 -1.11 2.86
CA LEU A 69 -8.11 -2.53 2.87
C LEU A 69 -9.62 -2.80 2.75
N LEU A 70 -10.45 -2.06 3.49
CA LEU A 70 -11.90 -2.21 3.50
C LEU A 70 -12.51 -1.97 2.11
N HIS A 71 -12.04 -0.94 1.41
CA HIS A 71 -12.56 -0.52 0.11
C HIS A 71 -11.75 -1.09 -1.05
N ASN A 72 -10.86 -2.05 -0.80
CA ASN A 72 -10.01 -2.70 -1.81
C ASN A 72 -9.30 -1.70 -2.75
N ASN A 73 -8.66 -0.69 -2.16
CA ASN A 73 -7.98 0.40 -2.86
C ASN A 73 -8.88 1.24 -3.78
N ASP A 74 -10.19 1.29 -3.53
CA ASP A 74 -11.06 2.28 -4.14
C ASP A 74 -10.82 3.65 -3.52
N GLN A 75 -10.37 4.61 -4.34
CA GLN A 75 -9.93 5.90 -3.84
C GLN A 75 -11.06 6.69 -3.20
N ASP A 76 -12.22 6.74 -3.87
CA ASP A 76 -13.29 7.66 -3.50
C ASP A 76 -13.97 7.16 -2.22
N ASN A 77 -14.29 5.86 -2.14
CA ASN A 77 -14.85 5.26 -0.92
C ASN A 77 -13.87 5.33 0.26
N ALA A 78 -12.58 5.03 0.04
CA ALA A 78 -11.58 5.11 1.11
C ALA A 78 -11.35 6.55 1.60
N PHE A 79 -11.40 7.52 0.69
CA PHE A 79 -11.26 8.92 1.04
C PHE A 79 -12.47 9.45 1.83
N GLU A 80 -13.69 9.11 1.40
CA GLU A 80 -14.91 9.48 2.12
C GLU A 80 -14.92 8.91 3.55
N ASP A 81 -14.54 7.64 3.71
CA ASP A 81 -14.50 6.99 5.03
C ASP A 81 -13.41 7.60 5.94
N VAL A 82 -12.19 7.84 5.42
CA VAL A 82 -11.13 8.46 6.25
C VAL A 82 -11.49 9.89 6.66
N MET A 83 -12.17 10.65 5.81
CA MET A 83 -12.69 11.98 6.12
C MET A 83 -13.77 11.92 7.20
N ALA A 84 -14.69 10.95 7.10
CA ALA A 84 -15.74 10.76 8.11
C ALA A 84 -15.16 10.40 9.48
N ARG A 85 -14.11 9.58 9.53
CA ARG A 85 -13.40 9.22 10.78
C ARG A 85 -12.64 10.40 11.36
N ALA A 86 -11.94 11.17 10.53
CA ALA A 86 -11.18 12.35 10.96
C ALA A 86 -12.08 13.48 11.48
N GLY A 87 -13.27 13.66 10.89
CA GLY A 87 -14.25 14.67 11.33
C GLY A 87 -15.07 14.27 12.55
N ALA A 88 -15.04 13.00 12.96
CA ALA A 88 -15.73 12.49 14.14
C ALA A 88 -14.91 12.60 15.43
N SER A 89 -13.68 13.14 15.35
CA SER A 89 -12.73 13.29 16.47
C SER A 89 -12.73 14.69 17.09
#